data_AF-A0A947A1F2-F1
#
_entry.id   AF-A0A947A1F2-F1
#
_cell.length_a   1.000
_cell.length_b   1.000
_cell.length_c   1.000
_cell.angle_alpha   90.00
_cell.angle_beta   90.00
_cell.angle_gamma   90.00
#
_symmetry.space_group_name_H-M   'P 1'
#
loop_
_entity.id
_entity.type
_entity.pdbx_description
1 polymer ?
#
loop_
_entity_poly.entity_id
_entity_poly.type
_entity_poly.pdbx_seq_one_letter_code
_entity_poly.pdbx_strand_id
1 'polypeptide(L)' 'LGLGSKDIISDLLNTFYTRRNYMVGDKVKLKGIEGTIEAIDNVCMTLKTADGKTIIPIKEVVNSRVDIDS' A
#
# COMPACT_ATOMS: atom_id res chain seq x y z
N LEU A 1 27.65 -12.78 9.94
CA LEU A 1 27.16 -11.39 10.09
C LEU A 1 26.92 -10.85 8.69
N GLY A 2 25.68 -10.85 8.21
CA GLY A 2 25.37 -10.46 6.82
C GLY A 2 23.91 -10.57 6.38
N LEU A 3 22.97 -10.66 7.33
CA LEU A 3 21.53 -10.76 7.02
C LEU A 3 20.80 -9.41 7.12
N GLY A 4 21.26 -8.47 7.94
CA GLY A 4 20.56 -7.20 8.15
C GLY A 4 20.56 -6.22 6.98
N SER A 5 21.56 -6.28 6.08
CA SER A 5 21.64 -5.37 4.93
C SER A 5 20.71 -5.76 3.79
N LYS A 6 20.41 -7.05 3.62
CA LYS A 6 19.46 -7.52 2.60
C LYS A 6 18.05 -7.05 2.92
N ASP A 7 17.62 -7.21 4.17
CA ASP A 7 16.27 -6.84 4.62
C ASP A 7 16.04 -5.32 4.50
N ILE A 8 17.01 -4.50 4.91
CA ILE A 8 16.89 -3.03 4.83
C ILE A 8 16.86 -2.53 3.38
N ILE A 9 17.65 -3.11 2.48
CA ILE A 9 17.65 -2.73 1.06
C ILE A 9 16.34 -3.17 0.40
N SER A 10 15.82 -4.34 0.76
CA SER A 10 14.52 -4.82 0.31
C SER A 10 13.40 -3.88 0.76
N ASP A 11 13.37 -3.46 2.02
CA ASP A 11 12.38 -2.51 2.55
C ASP A 11 12.45 -1.14 1.86
N LEU A 12 13.66 -0.66 1.56
CA LEU A 12 13.86 0.60 0.85
C LEU A 12 13.29 0.52 -0.58
N LEU A 13 13.67 -0.51 -1.35
CA LEU A 13 13.19 -0.72 -2.72
C LEU A 13 11.66 -0.86 -2.75
N ASN A 14 11.11 -1.62 -1.82
CA ASN A 14 9.69 -1.85 -1.66
C ASN A 14 8.89 -0.55 -1.35
N THR A 15 9.47 0.33 -0.53
CA THR A 15 8.93 1.68 -0.28
C THR A 15 8.98 2.56 -1.54
N PHE A 16 9.99 2.39 -2.40
CA PHE A 16 10.09 3.10 -3.67
C PHE A 16 9.06 2.62 -4.70
N TYR A 17 8.75 1.32 -4.79
CA TYR A 17 7.80 0.79 -5.76
C TYR A 17 6.34 1.11 -5.45
N THR A 18 5.96 1.16 -4.17
CA THR A 18 4.58 1.48 -3.77
C THR A 18 4.16 2.90 -4.15
N ARG A 19 5.09 3.86 -4.18
CA ARG A 19 4.80 5.25 -4.57
C ARG A 19 4.53 5.44 -6.07
N ARG A 20 4.86 4.46 -6.91
CA ARG A 20 4.81 4.62 -8.37
C ARG A 20 3.56 4.07 -9.06
N ASN A 21 2.75 3.25 -8.37
CA ASN A 21 1.68 2.48 -9.01
C ASN A 21 0.25 2.78 -8.51
N TYR A 22 0.08 3.54 -7.43
CA TYR A 22 -1.24 3.84 -6.86
C TYR A 22 -1.47 5.34 -6.79
N MET A 23 -2.66 5.78 -7.18
CA MET A 23 -3.07 7.17 -7.17
C MET A 23 -4.37 7.36 -6.39
N VAL A 24 -4.55 8.56 -5.83
CA VAL A 24 -5.85 8.95 -5.26
C VAL A 24 -6.90 8.88 -6.36
N GLY A 25 -8.01 8.22 -6.07
CA GLY A 25 -9.07 7.91 -7.04
C GLY A 25 -9.06 6.48 -7.56
N ASP A 26 -7.95 5.75 -7.44
CA ASP A 26 -7.90 4.35 -7.86
C ASP A 26 -8.79 3.48 -6.97
N LYS A 27 -9.51 2.56 -7.60
CA LYS A 27 -10.26 1.52 -6.91
C LYS A 27 -9.36 0.30 -6.74
N VAL A 28 -9.13 -0.10 -5.50
CA VAL A 28 -8.20 -1.16 -5.15
C VAL A 28 -8.84 -2.21 -4.27
N LYS A 29 -8.36 -3.44 -4.41
CA LYS A 29 -8.69 -4.54 -3.50
C LYS A 29 -7.42 -5.04 -2.82
N LEU A 30 -7.40 -4.96 -1.49
CA LEU A 30 -6.29 -5.39 -0.66
C LEU A 30 -6.80 -6.30 0.45
N LYS A 31 -6.32 -7.56 0.51
CA LYS A 31 -6.68 -8.54 1.56
C LYS A 31 -8.19 -8.68 1.80
N GLY A 32 -9.00 -8.56 0.75
CA GLY A 32 -10.46 -8.63 0.84
C GLY A 32 -11.16 -7.31 1.17
N ILE A 33 -10.41 -6.23 1.46
CA ILE A 33 -10.92 -4.87 1.61
C ILE A 33 -10.92 -4.22 0.24
N GLU A 34 -12.09 -3.83 -0.24
CA GLU A 34 -12.26 -3.09 -1.49
C GLU A 34 -12.64 -1.65 -1.20
N GLY A 35 -12.00 -0.70 -1.88
CA GLY A 35 -12.29 0.71 -1.69
C GLY A 35 -11.54 1.59 -2.67
N THR A 36 -11.88 2.88 -2.64
CA THR A 36 -11.20 3.91 -3.43
C THR A 36 -10.16 4.60 -2.57
N ILE A 37 -8.96 4.79 -3.12
CA ILE A 37 -7.90 5.54 -2.43
C ILE A 37 -8.34 7.01 -2.30
N GLU A 38 -8.53 7.48 -1.07
CA GLU A 38 -8.82 8.89 -0.77
C GLU A 38 -7.54 9.70 -0.49
N ALA A 39 -6.54 9.07 0.13
CA ALA A 39 -5.28 9.72 0.47
C ALA A 39 -4.13 8.69 0.56
N ILE A 40 -2.93 9.12 0.18
CA ILE A 40 -1.69 8.38 0.37
C ILE A 40 -0.69 9.33 1.04
N ASP A 41 -0.25 8.97 2.25
CA ASP A 41 0.80 9.68 2.98
C ASP A 41 2.11 8.89 2.97
N ASN A 42 3.09 9.27 3.80
CA ASN A 42 4.35 8.55 3.94
C ASN A 42 4.26 7.30 4.83
N VAL A 43 3.16 7.17 5.60
CA VAL A 43 3.03 6.14 6.65
C VAL A 43 1.80 5.26 6.44
N CYS A 44 0.72 5.81 5.88
CA CYS A 44 -0.52 5.10 5.65
C CYS A 44 -1.20 5.50 4.33
N MET A 45 -2.12 4.66 3.89
CA MET A 45 -3.06 4.86 2.80
C MET A 45 -4.48 4.84 3.39
N THR A 46 -5.31 5.80 2.99
CA THR A 46 -6.72 5.84 3.42
C THR A 46 -7.61 5.37 2.27
N LEU A 47 -8.38 4.32 2.52
CA LEU A 47 -9.38 3.81 1.59
C LEU A 47 -10.78 4.24 2.06
N LYS A 48 -11.59 4.73 1.12
CA LYS A 48 -13.04 4.84 1.29
C LYS A 48 -13.67 3.53 0.82
N THR A 49 -14.20 2.78 1.76
CA THR A 49 -14.90 1.51 1.54
C THR A 49 -16.41 1.73 1.65
N ALA A 50 -17.21 0.68 1.42
CA ALA A 50 -18.65 0.73 1.62
C ALA A 50 -19.05 0.98 3.08
N ASP A 51 -18.23 0.52 4.04
CA ASP A 51 -18.51 0.59 5.47
C ASP A 51 -17.95 1.85 6.14
N GLY A 52 -17.16 2.65 5.42
CA GLY A 52 -16.57 3.89 5.93
C GLY A 52 -15.15 4.12 5.44
N LYS A 53 -14.32 4.73 6.29
CA LYS A 53 -12.90 4.97 5.99
C LYS A 53 -12.03 3.93 6.69
N THR A 54 -11.10 3.34 5.94
CA THR A 54 -10.14 2.37 6.45
C THR A 54 -8.73 2.91 6.26
N ILE A 55 -7.94 2.93 7.34
CA ILE A 55 -6.54 3.38 7.33
C ILE A 55 -5.64 2.15 7.30
N ILE A 56 -4.78 2.07 6.29
CA ILE A 56 -3.92 0.92 6.04
C ILE A 56 -2.45 1.38 6.12
N PRO A 57 -1.62 0.77 6.97
CA PRO A 57 -0.19 1.07 7.02
C PRO A 57 0.48 0.74 5.67
N ILE A 58 1.36 1.62 5.16
CA ILE A 58 2.02 1.39 3.86
C ILE A 58 2.85 0.11 3.87
N LYS A 59 3.47 -0.24 5.00
CA LYS A 59 4.17 -1.53 5.17
C LYS A 59 3.31 -2.74 4.82
N GLU A 60 1.99 -2.66 4.99
CA GLU A 60 1.09 -3.74 4.63
C GLU A 60 0.74 -3.74 3.15
N VAL A 61 0.59 -2.56 2.56
CA VAL A 61 0.34 -2.39 1.12
C VAL A 61 1.54 -2.94 0.34
N VAL A 62 2.74 -2.57 0.74
CA VAL A 62 4.02 -3.01 0.18
C VAL A 62 4.16 -4.54 0.19
N ASN A 63 3.82 -5.17 1.32
CA ASN A 63 4.03 -6.60 1.53
C ASN A 63 2.86 -7.46 1.03
N SER A 64 1.90 -6.86 0.33
CA SER A 64 0.69 -7.54 -0.12
C SER A 64 0.46 -7.33 -1.60
N ARG A 65 -0.20 -8.30 -2.22
CA ARG A 65 -0.72 -8.12 -3.58
C ARG A 65 -1.93 -7.18 -3.52
N VAL A 66 -1.89 -6.12 -4.33
CA VAL A 66 -3.00 -5.19 -4.55
C VAL A 66 -3.45 -5.36 -5.99
N ASP A 67 -4.73 -5.63 -6.19
CA ASP A 67 -5.33 -5.65 -7.53
C ASP A 67 -6.01 -4.30 -7.76
N ILE A 68 -5.71 -3.68 -8.92
CA ILE A 68 -6.28 -2.41 -9.37
C ILE A 68 -7.38 -2.75 -10.39
N ASP A 69 -8.58 -2.22 -10.18
CA ASP A 69 -9.68 -2.34 -11.13
C ASP A 69 -9.55 -1.21 -12.17
N SER A 70 -9.53 -1.56 -13.46
CA SER A 70 -9.31 -0.61 -14.59
C SER A 70 -10.61 -0.08 -15.16
#